data_AF-A0A2P8VLK9-F1
#
_entry.id   AF-A0A2P8VLK9-F1
#
_cell.length_a   1.000
_cell.length_b   1.000
_cell.length_c   1.000
_cell.angle_alpha   90.00
_cell.angle_beta   90.00
_cell.angle_gamma   90.00
#
_symmetry.space_group_name_H-M   'P 1'
#
loop_
_entity.id
_entity.type
_entity.pdbx_description
1 polymer ?
#
loop_
_entity_poly.entity_id
_entity_poly.type
_entity_poly.pdbx_seq_one_letter_code
_entity_poly.pdbx_strand_id
1 'polypeptide(L)'
;MRWSLYSWEWHNFDQESTEAETDEFDQYNFDAEKRDVVTREFWAGSLATGHRYAIGFVKSENHSMLNSFLGNVKHNGKSLTIPESGAWVVSFDLADGENSHEHVELDPRALRHLVDGVASAVYDHYNVSKAGLYFWIAAREELVSIYDKALGLVPERTPRLKSLPLTENLNQLGEHRRGYAIITKYY
;
A
#
# COMPACT_ATOMS: atom_id res chain seq x y z
N MET A 1 -17.55 -10.94 25.39
CA MET A 1 -16.62 -10.91 24.25
C MET A 1 -15.92 -9.57 24.26
N ARG A 2 -14.64 -9.56 24.63
CA ARG A 2 -13.78 -8.36 24.59
C ARG A 2 -13.25 -8.24 23.17
N TRP A 3 -13.59 -7.14 22.50
CA TRP A 3 -12.88 -6.71 21.30
C TRP A 3 -11.49 -6.27 21.74
N SER A 4 -10.43 -6.97 21.33
CA SER A 4 -9.10 -6.38 21.39
C SER A 4 -9.03 -5.37 20.25
N LEU A 5 -8.88 -4.09 20.59
CA LEU A 5 -8.32 -3.13 19.63
C LEU A 5 -6.92 -3.65 19.31
N TYR A 6 -6.73 -4.14 18.09
CA TYR A 6 -5.40 -4.38 17.55
C TYR A 6 -4.74 -3.00 17.43
N SER A 7 -3.84 -2.69 18.36
CA SER A 7 -2.90 -1.60 18.19
C SER A 7 -2.01 -1.97 17.01
N TRP A 8 -2.18 -1.25 15.92
CA TRP A 8 -1.26 -1.30 14.79
C TRP A 8 0.01 -0.57 15.24
N GLU A 9 0.98 -1.32 15.74
CA GLU A 9 2.36 -0.83 15.77
C GLU A 9 2.83 -0.82 14.32
N TRP A 10 3.20 0.36 13.82
CA TRP A 10 3.94 0.41 12.57
C TRP A 10 5.18 -0.45 12.73
N HIS A 11 5.45 -1.25 11.71
CA HIS A 11 6.53 -2.23 11.70
C HIS A 11 7.84 -1.62 12.22
N ASN A 12 8.33 -2.08 13.37
CA ASN A 12 9.76 -2.12 13.60
C ASN A 12 10.32 -3.14 12.60
N PHE A 13 11.18 -2.69 11.69
CA PHE A 13 11.89 -3.57 10.75
C PHE A 13 13.04 -4.34 11.44
N ASP A 14 12.83 -4.80 12.67
CA ASP A 14 13.84 -5.47 13.51
C ASP A 14 13.91 -7.00 13.30
N GLN A 15 13.56 -7.53 12.12
CA GLN A 15 13.80 -8.96 11.86
C GLN A 15 15.16 -9.19 11.20
N GLU A 16 16.10 -9.61 12.06
CA GLU A 16 17.45 -10.09 11.81
C GLU A 16 17.64 -10.77 10.44
N SER A 17 18.04 -9.98 9.44
CA SER A 17 18.95 -10.49 8.42
C SER A 17 20.35 -10.52 9.03
N THR A 18 20.98 -11.69 9.02
CA THR A 18 22.35 -11.94 9.54
C THR A 18 23.48 -11.16 8.85
N GLU A 19 23.18 -10.11 8.12
CA GLU A 19 24.14 -9.14 7.59
C GLU A 19 23.66 -7.75 8.01
N ALA A 20 24.51 -7.02 8.74
CA ALA A 20 24.25 -5.68 9.25
C ALA A 20 24.19 -4.67 8.09
N GLU A 21 23.10 -4.67 7.32
CA GLU A 21 22.71 -3.55 6.48
C GLU A 21 21.69 -2.72 7.27
N THR A 22 22.05 -1.47 7.55
CA THR A 22 21.10 -0.46 8.06
C THR A 22 19.89 -0.41 7.12
N ASP A 23 18.71 -0.75 7.63
CA ASP A 23 17.46 -0.65 6.88
C ASP A 23 17.17 0.84 6.60
N GLU A 24 17.06 1.23 5.33
CA GLU A 24 16.82 2.61 4.91
C GLU A 24 15.46 3.15 5.40
N PHE A 25 14.57 2.27 5.87
CA PHE A 25 13.22 2.57 6.30
C PHE A 25 13.03 2.72 7.81
N ASP A 26 14.05 2.40 8.64
CA ASP A 26 14.00 2.54 10.11
C ASP A 26 13.64 3.96 10.55
N GLN A 27 14.08 4.96 9.79
CA GLN A 27 13.81 6.38 10.07
C GLN A 27 12.34 6.79 9.87
N TYR A 28 11.51 5.93 9.28
CA TYR A 28 10.12 6.26 8.98
C TYR A 28 9.12 5.67 9.96
N ASN A 29 9.57 4.96 10.99
CA ASN A 29 8.68 4.34 11.97
C ASN A 29 7.65 5.35 12.54
N PHE A 30 6.37 5.02 12.42
CA PHE A 30 5.28 5.99 12.58
C PHE A 30 4.63 5.81 13.95
N ASP A 31 4.81 6.78 14.86
CA ASP A 31 4.04 6.84 16.10
C ASP A 31 2.53 6.94 15.78
N ALA A 32 1.79 5.89 16.13
CA ALA A 32 0.35 5.74 15.84
C ALA A 32 -0.53 6.77 16.59
N GLU A 33 -0.01 7.46 17.60
CA GLU A 33 -0.83 8.26 18.52
C GLU A 33 -1.28 9.64 17.98
N LYS A 34 -0.86 10.06 16.77
CA LYS A 34 -1.21 11.41 16.24
C LYS A 34 -1.57 11.51 14.76
N ARG A 35 -1.63 10.41 14.01
CA ARG A 35 -1.88 10.48 12.55
C ARG A 35 -3.28 10.01 12.20
N ASP A 36 -3.87 10.63 11.18
CA ASP A 36 -5.10 10.11 10.56
C ASP A 36 -4.76 8.76 9.90
N VAL A 37 -5.20 7.67 10.54
CA VAL A 37 -4.99 6.29 10.08
C VAL A 37 -6.35 5.65 9.82
N VAL A 38 -6.53 5.10 8.62
CA VAL A 38 -7.69 4.30 8.24
C VAL A 38 -7.21 2.90 7.90
N THR A 39 -7.78 1.87 8.53
CA THR A 39 -7.46 0.48 8.23
C THR A 39 -8.70 -0.28 7.79
N ARG A 40 -8.50 -1.27 6.93
CA ARG A 40 -9.54 -2.21 6.52
C ARG A 40 -8.97 -3.61 6.44
N GLU A 41 -9.70 -4.57 7.00
CA GLU A 41 -9.40 -5.98 6.86
C GLU A 41 -10.28 -6.62 5.77
N PHE A 42 -9.75 -7.64 5.10
CA PHE A 42 -10.49 -8.47 4.16
C PHE A 42 -9.89 -9.87 4.06
N TRP A 43 -10.70 -10.84 3.62
CA TRP A 43 -10.29 -12.22 3.45
C TRP A 43 -9.91 -12.50 1.98
N ALA A 44 -8.74 -13.07 1.74
CA ALA A 44 -8.30 -13.51 0.41
C ALA A 44 -8.23 -15.04 0.34
N GLY A 45 -8.91 -15.66 -0.64
CA GLY A 45 -8.94 -17.11 -0.80
C GLY A 45 -10.21 -17.80 -0.28
N SER A 46 -10.11 -19.11 -0.04
CA SER A 46 -11.19 -19.96 0.50
C SER A 46 -11.17 -19.98 2.03
N LEU A 47 -12.15 -20.59 2.70
CA LEU A 47 -12.09 -20.75 4.16
C LEU A 47 -10.96 -21.69 4.62
N ALA A 48 -10.48 -22.59 3.76
CA ALA A 48 -9.49 -23.60 4.10
C ALA A 48 -8.04 -23.20 3.75
N THR A 49 -7.88 -22.31 2.76
CA THR A 49 -6.58 -21.90 2.19
C THR A 49 -6.40 -20.40 2.14
N GLY A 50 -7.39 -19.66 2.63
CA GLY A 50 -7.38 -18.21 2.60
C GLY A 50 -6.77 -17.61 3.85
N HIS A 51 -6.50 -16.33 3.73
CA HIS A 51 -5.78 -15.56 4.70
C HIS A 51 -6.44 -14.21 4.92
N ARG A 52 -6.35 -13.69 6.14
CA ARG A 52 -6.82 -12.34 6.46
C ARG A 52 -5.72 -11.35 6.12
N TYR A 53 -6.05 -10.33 5.34
CA TYR A 53 -5.17 -9.20 5.03
C TYR A 53 -5.71 -7.93 5.65
N ALA A 54 -4.82 -7.01 5.98
CA ALA A 54 -5.13 -5.65 6.36
C ALA A 54 -4.49 -4.69 5.35
N ILE A 55 -5.22 -3.64 4.98
CA ILE A 55 -4.71 -2.48 4.24
C ILE A 55 -4.87 -1.24 5.10
N GLY A 56 -3.78 -0.49 5.24
CA GLY A 56 -3.69 0.76 5.96
C GLY A 56 -3.53 1.95 5.02
N PHE A 57 -4.18 3.04 5.38
CA PHE A 57 -4.05 4.36 4.77
C PHE A 57 -3.60 5.32 5.86
N VAL A 58 -2.42 5.91 5.69
CA VAL A 58 -1.88 6.88 6.65
C VAL A 58 -1.67 8.20 5.96
N LYS A 59 -2.33 9.23 6.47
CA LYS A 59 -2.20 10.56 5.91
C LYS A 59 -0.76 11.03 6.03
N SER A 60 -0.21 11.50 4.92
CA SER A 60 1.13 12.07 4.88
C SER A 60 1.07 13.58 4.74
N GLU A 61 1.82 14.24 5.61
CA GLU A 61 2.15 15.65 5.53
C GLU A 61 3.67 15.85 5.31
N ASN A 62 4.40 14.74 5.16
CA ASN A 62 5.86 14.73 5.09
C ASN A 62 6.37 14.59 3.64
N HIS A 63 6.89 15.69 3.11
CA HIS A 63 7.46 15.75 1.76
C HIS A 63 8.71 14.89 1.58
N SER A 64 9.52 14.72 2.63
CA SER A 64 10.73 13.88 2.57
C SER A 64 10.38 12.41 2.36
N MET A 65 9.27 11.94 2.94
CA MET A 65 8.76 10.57 2.78
C MET A 65 8.23 10.30 1.37
N LEU A 66 7.60 11.31 0.75
CA LEU A 66 7.18 11.21 -0.65
C LEU A 66 8.40 11.03 -1.56
N ASN A 67 9.45 11.81 -1.33
CA ASN A 67 10.68 11.74 -2.12
C ASN A 67 11.45 10.43 -1.90
N SER A 68 11.49 9.88 -0.68
CA SER A 68 12.15 8.60 -0.44
C SER A 68 11.44 7.44 -1.15
N PHE A 69 10.09 7.44 -1.16
CA PHE A 69 9.34 6.34 -1.78
C PHE A 69 9.30 6.44 -3.31
N LEU A 70 9.24 7.66 -3.85
CA LEU A 70 8.99 7.87 -5.28
C LEU A 70 10.22 8.36 -6.05
N GLY A 71 11.27 8.78 -5.36
CA GLY A 71 12.43 9.45 -5.96
C GLY A 71 12.07 10.80 -6.58
N ASN A 72 12.89 11.26 -7.52
CA ASN A 72 12.72 12.55 -8.21
C ASN A 72 11.73 12.47 -9.39
N VAL A 73 10.56 11.85 -9.18
CA VAL A 73 9.58 11.73 -10.25
C VAL A 73 8.94 13.08 -10.58
N LYS A 74 8.66 13.29 -11.87
CA LYS A 74 7.96 14.47 -12.36
C LYS A 74 6.62 14.11 -12.97
N HIS A 75 5.60 14.86 -12.61
CA HIS A 75 4.28 14.85 -13.23
C HIS A 75 4.03 16.22 -13.88
N ASN A 76 3.70 16.23 -15.17
CA ASN A 76 3.54 17.46 -15.97
C ASN A 76 4.72 18.44 -15.84
N GLY A 77 5.94 17.91 -15.82
CA GLY A 77 7.18 18.69 -15.72
C GLY A 77 7.52 19.23 -14.33
N LYS A 78 6.67 19.00 -13.32
CA LYS A 78 6.87 19.41 -11.93
C LYS A 78 7.13 18.20 -11.04
N SER A 79 7.95 18.36 -10.00
CA SER A 79 8.10 17.31 -8.99
C SER A 79 6.76 17.04 -8.30
N LEU A 80 6.54 15.79 -7.90
CA LEU A 80 5.39 15.47 -7.05
C LEU A 80 5.52 16.16 -5.69
N THR A 81 4.39 16.60 -5.17
CA THR A 81 4.24 17.30 -3.89
C THR A 81 2.98 16.81 -3.20
N ILE A 82 2.82 17.12 -1.92
CA ILE A 82 1.59 16.82 -1.20
C ILE A 82 0.51 17.83 -1.63
N PRO A 83 -0.61 17.42 -2.25
CA PRO A 83 -1.66 18.34 -2.66
C PRO A 83 -2.50 18.78 -1.45
N GLU A 84 -3.16 19.93 -1.55
CA GLU A 84 -4.05 20.46 -0.50
C GLU A 84 -5.22 19.51 -0.19
N SER A 85 -5.66 18.73 -1.19
CA SER A 85 -6.67 17.67 -1.04
C SER A 85 -6.18 16.46 -0.24
N GLY A 86 -4.89 16.41 0.11
CA GLY A 86 -4.28 15.39 0.95
C GLY A 86 -3.55 14.30 0.17
N ALA A 87 -2.52 13.75 0.82
CA ALA A 87 -1.77 12.58 0.35
C ALA A 87 -1.86 11.44 1.37
N TRP A 88 -1.95 10.20 0.89
CA TRP A 88 -2.04 9.02 1.73
C TRP A 88 -0.98 7.99 1.34
N VAL A 89 -0.23 7.54 2.35
CA VAL A 89 0.61 6.34 2.26
C VAL A 89 -0.29 5.12 2.35
N VAL A 90 -0.15 4.20 1.42
CA VAL A 90 -0.89 2.93 1.42
C VAL A 90 0.06 1.79 1.76
N SER A 91 -0.35 0.86 2.60
CA SER A 91 0.36 -0.42 2.77
C SER A 91 -0.66 -1.52 2.99
N PHE A 92 -0.36 -2.74 2.55
CA PHE A 92 -1.16 -3.89 2.93
C PHE A 92 -0.25 -5.06 3.28
N ASP A 93 -0.68 -5.85 4.26
CA ASP A 93 0.03 -7.05 4.68
C ASP A 93 -0.93 -8.09 5.28
N LEU A 94 -0.41 -9.28 5.51
CA LEU A 94 -1.06 -10.38 6.18
C LEU A 94 -1.39 -9.99 7.63
N ALA A 95 -2.63 -10.23 8.04
CA ALA A 95 -3.19 -9.91 9.35
C ALA A 95 -3.57 -11.16 10.17
N ASP A 96 -3.20 -12.35 9.68
CA ASP A 96 -3.15 -13.55 10.49
C ASP A 96 -1.95 -13.42 11.46
N GLY A 97 -2.10 -13.85 12.72
CA GLY A 97 -1.11 -13.56 13.79
C GLY A 97 0.30 -14.08 13.53
N GLU A 98 1.29 -13.61 14.31
CA GLU A 98 2.74 -13.95 14.30
C GLU A 98 3.22 -14.86 13.15
N ASN A 99 3.14 -14.38 11.91
CA ASN A 99 3.59 -15.18 10.77
C ASN A 99 5.10 -15.06 10.54
N SER A 100 5.86 -14.48 11.48
CA SER A 100 7.30 -14.23 11.37
C SER A 100 7.72 -13.70 9.99
N HIS A 101 6.84 -12.93 9.34
CA HIS A 101 7.04 -12.39 8.02
C HIS A 101 7.26 -13.45 6.92
N GLU A 102 6.87 -14.71 7.14
CA GLU A 102 6.93 -15.75 6.12
C GLU A 102 5.97 -15.40 4.99
N HIS A 103 6.51 -15.43 3.76
CA HIS A 103 5.71 -15.28 2.57
C HIS A 103 4.73 -16.44 2.47
N VAL A 104 3.44 -16.13 2.39
CA VAL A 104 2.41 -17.13 2.15
C VAL A 104 2.20 -17.26 0.65
N GLU A 105 2.53 -18.42 0.10
CA GLU A 105 2.25 -18.73 -1.30
C GLU A 105 0.73 -18.81 -1.52
N LEU A 106 0.20 -17.88 -2.31
CA LEU A 106 -1.23 -17.81 -2.58
C LEU A 106 -1.60 -18.61 -3.82
N ASP A 107 -2.63 -19.45 -3.67
CA ASP A 107 -3.25 -20.08 -4.83
C ASP A 107 -3.85 -19.00 -5.78
N PRO A 108 -4.04 -19.30 -7.08
CA PRO A 108 -4.51 -18.32 -8.05
C PRO A 108 -5.85 -17.63 -7.70
N ARG A 109 -6.72 -18.32 -6.96
CA ARG A 109 -8.00 -17.76 -6.50
C ARG A 109 -7.78 -16.82 -5.33
N ALA A 110 -6.92 -17.20 -4.37
CA ALA A 110 -6.54 -16.33 -3.25
C ALA A 110 -5.83 -15.06 -3.74
N LEU A 111 -4.91 -15.18 -4.69
CA LEU A 111 -4.25 -14.04 -5.32
C LEU A 111 -5.27 -13.09 -5.98
N ARG A 112 -6.26 -13.62 -6.68
CA ARG A 112 -7.33 -12.81 -7.27
C ARG A 112 -8.15 -12.09 -6.21
N HIS A 113 -8.54 -12.78 -5.13
CA HIS A 113 -9.28 -12.16 -4.04
C HIS A 113 -8.46 -11.06 -3.34
N LEU A 114 -7.13 -11.26 -3.20
CA LEU A 114 -6.22 -10.25 -2.64
C LEU A 114 -6.21 -8.99 -3.51
N VAL A 115 -6.00 -9.16 -4.82
CA VAL A 115 -6.03 -8.07 -5.80
C VAL A 115 -7.38 -7.31 -5.77
N ASP A 116 -8.51 -8.05 -5.76
CA ASP A 116 -9.86 -7.47 -5.69
C ASP A 116 -10.08 -6.71 -4.36
N GLY A 117 -9.55 -7.23 -3.25
CA GLY A 117 -9.64 -6.62 -1.92
C GLY A 117 -8.87 -5.30 -1.82
N VAL A 118 -7.60 -5.29 -2.27
CA VAL A 118 -6.76 -4.08 -2.30
C VAL A 118 -7.41 -3.00 -3.16
N ALA A 119 -7.83 -3.33 -4.37
CA ALA A 119 -8.46 -2.37 -5.27
C ALA A 119 -9.77 -1.80 -4.70
N SER A 120 -10.60 -2.65 -4.09
CA SER A 120 -11.86 -2.21 -3.47
C SER A 120 -11.61 -1.28 -2.29
N ALA A 121 -10.61 -1.56 -1.46
CA ALA A 121 -10.25 -0.70 -0.34
C ALA A 121 -9.76 0.67 -0.80
N VAL A 122 -8.89 0.72 -1.81
CA VAL A 122 -8.40 1.97 -2.41
C VAL A 122 -9.56 2.75 -3.04
N TYR A 123 -10.46 2.08 -3.76
CA TYR A 123 -11.64 2.69 -4.37
C TYR A 123 -12.60 3.30 -3.34
N ASP A 124 -12.89 2.57 -2.27
CA ASP A 124 -13.78 3.05 -1.20
C ASP A 124 -13.15 4.24 -0.47
N HIS A 125 -11.85 4.17 -0.16
CA HIS A 125 -11.14 5.28 0.47
C HIS A 125 -11.10 6.53 -0.42
N TYR A 126 -10.89 6.37 -1.73
CA TYR A 126 -10.93 7.47 -2.70
C TYR A 126 -12.27 8.20 -2.71
N ASN A 127 -13.39 7.47 -2.69
CA ASN A 127 -14.73 8.10 -2.75
C ASN A 127 -15.06 8.91 -1.49
N VAL A 128 -14.48 8.53 -0.34
CA VAL A 128 -14.68 9.23 0.94
C VAL A 128 -13.70 10.39 1.10
N SER A 129 -12.40 10.13 0.97
CA SER A 129 -11.35 11.11 1.25
C SER A 129 -11.19 12.17 0.17
N LYS A 130 -11.47 11.83 -1.09
CA LYS A 130 -11.18 12.68 -2.26
C LYS A 130 -9.71 13.16 -2.30
N ALA A 131 -8.79 12.34 -1.81
CA ALA A 131 -7.37 12.65 -1.80
C ALA A 131 -6.81 12.86 -3.21
N GLY A 132 -5.90 13.82 -3.35
CA GLY A 132 -5.20 14.10 -4.60
C GLY A 132 -4.10 13.08 -4.91
N LEU A 133 -3.47 12.51 -3.87
CA LEU A 133 -2.35 11.59 -4.04
C LEU A 133 -2.49 10.35 -3.16
N TYR A 134 -2.26 9.19 -3.75
CA TYR A 134 -1.92 7.97 -3.02
C TYR A 134 -0.53 7.54 -3.44
N PHE A 135 0.29 7.10 -2.48
CA PHE A 135 1.61 6.61 -2.79
C PHE A 135 2.06 5.51 -1.83
N TRP A 136 2.90 4.60 -2.30
CA TRP A 136 3.40 3.49 -1.49
C TRP A 136 4.64 2.89 -2.11
N ILE A 137 5.31 2.07 -1.31
CA ILE A 137 6.42 1.24 -1.75
C ILE A 137 6.07 -0.23 -1.49
N ALA A 138 6.29 -1.08 -2.48
CA ALA A 138 6.18 -2.52 -2.29
C ALA A 138 7.35 -2.98 -1.41
N ALA A 139 7.06 -3.44 -0.19
CA ALA A 139 8.08 -3.94 0.73
C ALA A 139 8.85 -5.13 0.14
N ARG A 140 8.24 -5.88 -0.78
CA ARG A 140 8.83 -7.04 -1.45
C ARG A 140 8.54 -7.04 -2.95
N GLU A 141 9.42 -7.67 -3.73
CA GLU A 141 9.33 -7.70 -5.19
C GLU A 141 8.05 -8.40 -5.67
N GLU A 142 7.60 -9.45 -4.98
CA GLU A 142 6.37 -10.16 -5.36
C GLU A 142 5.11 -9.30 -5.25
N LEU A 143 5.09 -8.34 -4.31
CA LEU A 143 3.96 -7.44 -4.08
C LEU A 143 3.81 -6.43 -5.23
N VAL A 144 4.90 -6.13 -5.96
CA VAL A 144 4.88 -5.27 -7.16
C VAL A 144 3.84 -5.79 -8.16
N SER A 145 3.87 -7.10 -8.43
CA SER A 145 2.91 -7.73 -9.34
C SER A 145 1.45 -7.65 -8.86
N ILE A 146 1.24 -7.65 -7.54
CA ILE A 146 -0.08 -7.53 -6.92
C ILE A 146 -0.59 -6.09 -7.04
N TYR A 147 0.26 -5.10 -6.75
CA TYR A 147 -0.07 -3.70 -6.93
C TYR A 147 -0.37 -3.37 -8.39
N ASP A 148 0.48 -3.80 -9.33
CA ASP A 148 0.24 -3.56 -10.75
C ASP A 148 -1.12 -4.12 -11.19
N LYS A 149 -1.49 -5.32 -10.72
CA LYS A 149 -2.80 -5.92 -10.99
C LYS A 149 -3.93 -5.14 -10.34
N ALA A 150 -3.82 -4.81 -9.06
CA ALA A 150 -4.84 -4.10 -8.28
C ALA A 150 -5.14 -2.71 -8.86
N LEU A 151 -4.12 -2.05 -9.42
CA LEU A 151 -4.23 -0.75 -10.04
C LEU A 151 -4.58 -0.77 -11.53
N GLY A 152 -4.69 -1.96 -12.13
CA GLY A 152 -4.94 -2.08 -13.57
C GLY A 152 -3.79 -1.56 -14.45
N LEU A 153 -2.55 -1.65 -13.97
CA LEU A 153 -1.34 -1.22 -14.66
C LEU A 153 -0.77 -2.30 -15.60
N VAL A 154 -1.18 -3.55 -15.44
CA VAL A 154 -0.84 -4.64 -16.36
C VAL A 154 -1.86 -4.76 -17.50
N PRO A 155 -1.41 -5.08 -18.73
CA PRO A 155 -2.27 -5.25 -19.91
C PRO A 155 -3.17 -6.48 -19.84
N GLU A 156 -2.90 -7.40 -18.92
CA GLU A 156 -3.78 -8.53 -18.63
C GLU A 156 -5.13 -8.01 -18.14
N ARG A 157 -6.21 -8.36 -18.85
CA ARG A 157 -7.57 -8.00 -18.44
C ARG A 157 -7.81 -8.52 -17.02
N THR A 158 -7.75 -7.66 -16.02
CA THR A 158 -8.31 -7.87 -14.68
C THR A 158 -9.81 -7.56 -14.78
N PRO A 159 -10.68 -8.51 -15.17
CA PRO A 159 -11.93 -8.19 -15.88
C PRO A 159 -13.04 -7.62 -14.97
N ARG A 160 -12.73 -7.32 -13.70
CA ARG A 160 -13.71 -6.93 -12.68
C ARG A 160 -13.20 -5.87 -11.68
N LEU A 161 -11.96 -5.41 -11.81
CA LEU A 161 -11.45 -4.37 -10.93
C LEU A 161 -12.03 -3.03 -11.37
N LYS A 162 -12.70 -2.34 -10.45
CA LYS A 162 -13.10 -0.96 -10.69
C LYS A 162 -11.86 -0.09 -10.60
N SER A 163 -11.38 0.38 -11.75
CA SER A 163 -10.33 1.40 -11.76
C SER A 163 -10.85 2.68 -11.09
N LEU A 164 -9.96 3.39 -10.40
CA LEU A 164 -10.26 4.75 -9.97
C LEU A 164 -10.50 5.61 -11.22
N PRO A 165 -11.61 6.35 -11.30
CA PRO A 165 -11.87 7.18 -12.46
C PRO A 165 -10.94 8.40 -12.46
N LEU A 166 -10.49 8.79 -13.65
CA LEU A 166 -9.70 10.02 -13.85
C LEU A 166 -8.44 10.06 -12.97
N THR A 167 -7.68 8.97 -12.96
CA THR A 167 -6.38 8.89 -12.30
C THR A 167 -5.26 8.71 -13.31
N GLU A 168 -4.10 9.25 -12.97
CA GLU A 168 -2.83 8.92 -13.60
C GLU A 168 -2.05 8.05 -12.61
N ASN A 169 -1.68 6.85 -13.05
CA ASN A 169 -0.97 5.88 -12.23
C ASN A 169 0.48 5.81 -12.71
N LEU A 170 1.41 6.08 -11.79
CA LEU A 170 2.83 5.94 -11.98
C LEU A 170 3.31 4.74 -11.16
N ASN A 171 4.14 3.89 -11.75
CA ASN A 171 4.71 2.71 -11.10
C ASN A 171 6.22 2.62 -11.35
N GLN A 172 6.85 1.63 -10.72
CA GLN A 172 8.27 1.40 -10.82
C GLN A 172 9.09 2.65 -10.43
N LEU A 173 8.61 3.36 -9.41
CA LEU A 173 9.21 4.59 -8.90
C LEU A 173 10.24 4.30 -7.81
N GLY A 174 11.01 5.33 -7.46
CA GLY A 174 12.10 5.23 -6.48
C GLY A 174 13.31 4.46 -7.03
N GLU A 175 14.35 4.35 -6.20
CA GLU A 175 15.62 3.72 -6.56
C GLU A 175 15.45 2.23 -6.90
N HIS A 176 14.63 1.54 -6.13
CA HIS A 176 14.38 0.10 -6.29
C HIS A 176 13.24 -0.25 -7.23
N ARG A 177 12.61 0.72 -7.91
CA ARG A 177 11.43 0.51 -8.78
C ARG A 177 10.26 -0.21 -8.08
N ARG A 178 10.12 0.01 -6.77
CA ARG A 178 9.04 -0.55 -5.94
C ARG A 178 8.00 0.51 -5.56
N GLY A 179 8.21 1.76 -5.92
CA GLY A 179 7.32 2.87 -5.63
C GLY A 179 6.16 2.98 -6.61
N TYR A 180 5.03 3.46 -6.09
CA TYR A 180 3.80 3.69 -6.81
C TYR A 180 3.20 5.04 -6.42
N ALA A 181 2.62 5.72 -7.39
CA ALA A 181 1.82 6.91 -7.15
C ALA A 181 0.54 6.87 -7.99
N ILE A 182 -0.61 7.08 -7.34
CA ILE A 182 -1.86 7.40 -8.01
C ILE A 182 -2.12 8.89 -7.81
N ILE A 183 -2.10 9.61 -8.92
CA ILE A 183 -2.49 11.00 -9.01
C ILE A 183 -3.96 11.02 -9.40
N THR A 184 -4.80 11.64 -8.57
CA THR A 184 -6.24 11.69 -8.84
C THR A 184 -6.64 13.04 -9.42
N LYS A 185 -7.88 13.14 -9.91
CA LYS A 185 -8.49 14.42 -10.33
C LYS A 185 -8.51 15.54 -9.27
N TYR A 186 -8.21 15.23 -8.01
CA TYR A 186 -8.16 16.19 -6.92
C TYR A 186 -6.73 16.67 -6.60
N TYR A 187 -5.72 16.17 -7.33
CA TYR A 187 -4.34 16.66 -7.28
C TYR A 187 -4.22 18.03 -7.93
#